data_AF-A0A1F6E6U2-F1
#
_entry.id   AF-A0A1F6E6U2-F1
#
_cell.length_a   1.000
_cell.length_b   1.000
_cell.length_c   1.000
_cell.angle_alpha   90.00
_cell.angle_beta   90.00
_cell.angle_gamma   90.00
#
_symmetry.space_group_name_H-M   'P 1'
#
loop_
_entity.id
_entity.type
_entity.pdbx_description
1 polymer ?
#
loop_
_entity_poly.entity_id
_entity_poly.type
_entity_poly.pdbx_seq_one_letter_code
_entity_poly.pdbx_strand_id
1 'polypeptide(L)'
;MIDPKDEHIIDEVSETLTSKLFFHGHPINRKEASDLKLKIEEPKQKIEELMWKLYKSYEDEMEILQPFNPQEMLNKSGQNNIDSVNVIGACVESESKEDRFVSEFRIIRPQIPQNAPLPLQIQASIGAVVVPLSSGWQTIR
;
A
#
# COMPACT_ATOMS: atom_id res chain seq x y z
N MET A 1 4.51 -38.97 9.99
CA MET A 1 5.82 -38.69 10.62
C MET A 1 6.52 -37.71 9.71
N ILE A 2 6.89 -36.54 10.24
CA ILE A 2 7.73 -35.57 9.52
C ILE A 2 9.16 -36.15 9.51
N ASP A 3 9.88 -36.03 8.39
CA ASP A 3 11.28 -36.47 8.32
C ASP A 3 12.11 -35.60 9.27
N PRO A 4 13.01 -36.16 10.12
CA PRO A 4 13.86 -35.36 11.02
C PRO A 4 14.64 -34.23 10.34
N LYS A 5 14.94 -34.38 9.03
CA LYS A 5 15.55 -33.31 8.24
C LYS A 5 14.61 -32.14 7.97
N ASP A 6 13.32 -32.41 7.78
CA ASP A 6 12.30 -31.38 7.57
C ASP A 6 12.07 -30.58 8.85
N GLU A 7 12.14 -31.22 10.02
CA GLU A 7 12.01 -30.56 11.33
C GLU A 7 13.11 -29.50 11.55
N HIS A 8 14.36 -29.85 11.25
CA HIS A 8 15.48 -28.90 11.32
C HIS A 8 15.36 -27.74 10.33
N ILE A 9 14.84 -27.99 9.12
CA ILE A 9 14.60 -26.92 8.13
C ILE A 9 13.51 -25.97 8.61
N ILE A 10 12.42 -26.51 9.18
CA ILE A 10 11.32 -25.71 9.73
C ILE A 10 11.83 -24.80 10.86
N ASP A 11 12.65 -25.32 11.78
CA ASP A 11 13.22 -24.55 12.88
C ASP A 11 14.13 -23.42 12.37
N GLU A 12 15.00 -23.72 11.39
CA GLU A 12 15.92 -22.73 10.80
C GLU A 12 15.17 -21.61 10.07
N VAL A 13 14.12 -21.96 9.32
CA VAL A 13 13.24 -20.99 8.65
C VAL A 13 12.49 -20.16 9.70
N SER A 14 11.90 -20.80 10.71
CA SER A 14 11.16 -20.14 11.78
C SER A 14 12.04 -19.14 12.55
N GLU A 15 13.23 -19.54 12.97
CA GLU A 15 14.20 -18.68 13.66
C GLU A 15 14.59 -17.50 12.76
N THR A 16 14.83 -17.74 11.48
CA THR A 16 15.24 -16.67 10.56
C THR A 16 14.13 -15.65 10.34
N LEU A 17 12.92 -16.11 10.03
CA LEU A 17 11.77 -15.24 9.76
C LEU A 17 11.31 -14.46 11.01
N THR A 18 11.50 -15.01 12.20
CA THR A 18 11.03 -14.37 13.46
C THR A 18 12.09 -13.53 14.16
N SER A 19 13.37 -13.92 14.06
CA SER A 19 14.43 -13.38 14.93
C SER A 19 15.61 -12.78 14.18
N LYS A 20 15.84 -13.15 12.91
CA LYS A 20 17.00 -12.68 12.14
C LYS A 20 16.64 -11.65 11.06
N LEU A 21 15.38 -11.58 10.64
CA LEU A 21 14.87 -10.49 9.81
C LEU A 21 14.51 -9.32 10.74
N PHE A 22 15.38 -8.32 10.78
CA PHE A 22 15.31 -7.17 11.70
C PHE A 22 14.11 -6.21 11.49
N PHE A 23 13.23 -6.50 10.52
CA PHE A 23 11.98 -5.78 10.31
C PHE A 23 10.90 -6.68 9.70
N HIS A 24 9.66 -6.51 10.16
CA HIS A 24 8.51 -7.34 9.74
C HIS A 24 8.11 -7.16 8.27
N GLY A 25 8.69 -6.19 7.56
CA GLY A 25 8.45 -5.93 6.14
C GLY A 25 9.58 -6.39 5.21
N HIS A 26 10.52 -7.24 5.66
CA HIS A 26 11.68 -7.62 4.87
C HIS A 26 11.28 -8.36 3.59
N PRO A 27 11.49 -7.78 2.40
CA PRO A 27 11.21 -8.48 1.16
C PRO A 27 12.28 -9.56 0.95
N ILE A 28 11.85 -10.82 0.93
CA ILE A 28 12.72 -11.96 0.67
C ILE A 28 12.83 -12.16 -0.84
N ASN A 29 14.01 -11.93 -1.40
CA ASN A 29 14.26 -12.22 -2.81
C ASN A 29 14.52 -13.72 -3.05
N ARG A 30 14.54 -14.18 -4.30
CA ARG A 30 14.73 -15.61 -4.62
C ARG A 30 16.05 -16.18 -4.08
N LYS A 31 17.13 -15.40 -4.09
CA LYS A 31 18.41 -15.86 -3.56
C LYS A 31 18.32 -16.09 -2.06
N GLU A 32 17.77 -15.14 -1.31
CA GLU A 32 17.56 -15.28 0.13
C GLU A 32 16.61 -16.45 0.44
N ALA A 33 15.52 -16.59 -0.31
CA ALA A 33 14.62 -17.72 -0.15
C ALA A 33 15.34 -19.07 -0.39
N SER A 34 16.28 -19.12 -1.35
CA SER A 34 17.04 -20.34 -1.68
C SER A 34 18.01 -20.66 -0.56
N ASP A 35 18.67 -19.65 -0.01
CA ASP A 35 19.55 -19.78 1.16
C ASP A 35 18.78 -20.29 2.38
N LEU A 36 17.50 -19.90 2.50
CA LEU A 36 16.55 -20.39 3.51
C LEU A 36 15.92 -21.76 3.18
N LYS A 37 16.33 -22.41 2.08
CA LYS A 37 15.79 -23.70 1.62
C LYS A 37 14.27 -23.67 1.39
N LEU A 38 13.70 -22.48 1.13
CA LEU A 38 12.31 -22.36 0.72
C LEU A 38 12.15 -22.94 -0.69
N LYS A 39 10.96 -23.47 -0.97
CA LYS A 39 10.62 -23.98 -2.30
C LYS A 39 10.49 -22.80 -3.26
N ILE A 40 11.34 -22.77 -4.27
CA ILE A 40 11.37 -21.72 -5.29
C ILE A 40 11.28 -22.38 -6.65
N GLU A 41 10.48 -21.78 -7.51
CA GLU A 41 10.43 -22.10 -8.93
C GLU A 41 11.13 -20.97 -9.69
N GLU A 42 11.94 -21.34 -10.69
CA GLU A 42 12.52 -20.39 -11.64
C GLU A 42 11.65 -20.39 -12.91
N PRO A 43 10.72 -19.43 -13.05
CA PRO A 43 9.81 -19.41 -14.19
C PRO A 43 10.58 -19.13 -15.48
N LYS A 44 10.00 -19.55 -16.61
CA LYS A 44 10.49 -19.10 -17.93
C LYS A 44 10.42 -17.57 -17.98
N GLN A 45 11.41 -16.94 -18.62
CA GLN A 45 11.51 -15.48 -18.74
C GLN A 45 10.18 -14.80 -19.15
N LYS A 46 9.46 -15.37 -20.12
CA LYS A 46 8.16 -14.85 -20.55
C LYS A 46 7.13 -14.73 -19.41
N ILE A 47 7.08 -15.71 -18.51
CA ILE A 47 6.16 -15.69 -17.36
C ILE A 47 6.59 -14.63 -16.36
N GLU A 48 7.89 -14.53 -16.08
CA GLU A 48 8.43 -13.50 -15.19
C GLU A 48 8.11 -12.08 -15.69
N GLU A 49 8.33 -11.82 -16.98
CA GLU A 49 8.01 -10.54 -17.61
C GLU A 49 6.50 -10.22 -17.52
N LEU A 50 5.63 -11.22 -17.70
CA LEU A 50 4.19 -11.05 -17.57
C LEU A 50 3.77 -10.76 -16.13
N MET A 51 4.32 -11.47 -15.15
CA MET A 51 4.05 -11.23 -13.72
C MET A 51 4.49 -9.82 -13.32
N TRP A 52 5.67 -9.38 -13.78
CA TRP A 52 6.16 -8.04 -13.50
C TRP A 52 5.30 -6.96 -14.14
N LYS A 53 4.92 -7.15 -15.41
CA LYS A 53 4.02 -6.23 -16.11
C LYS A 53 2.67 -6.13 -15.40
N LEU A 54 2.14 -7.25 -14.91
CA LEU A 54 0.90 -7.28 -14.15
C LEU A 54 1.04 -6.47 -12.84
N TYR A 55 2.09 -6.72 -12.06
CA TYR A 55 2.37 -5.94 -10.86
C TYR A 55 2.46 -4.43 -11.17
N LYS A 56 3.17 -4.04 -12.24
CA LYS A 56 3.29 -2.63 -12.65
C LYS A 56 1.95 -2.01 -13.04
N SER A 57 1.01 -2.79 -13.55
CA SER A 57 -0.36 -2.34 -13.82
C SER A 57 -1.08 -1.98 -12.53
N TYR A 58 -1.01 -2.84 -11.51
CA TYR A 58 -1.58 -2.55 -10.19
C TYR A 58 -0.88 -1.38 -9.50
N GLU A 59 0.44 -1.28 -9.63
CA GLU A 59 1.23 -0.20 -9.03
C GLU A 59 0.79 1.18 -9.56
N ASP A 60 0.57 1.28 -10.87
CA ASP A 60 0.09 2.50 -11.53
C ASP A 60 -1.36 2.80 -11.14
N GLU A 61 -2.23 1.80 -11.23
CA GLU A 61 -3.66 1.97 -10.97
C GLU A 61 -3.98 2.34 -9.51
N MET A 62 -3.29 1.70 -8.56
CA MET A 62 -3.46 1.94 -7.13
C MET A 62 -2.56 3.06 -6.61
N GLU A 63 -1.77 3.69 -7.48
CA GLU A 63 -0.83 4.76 -7.16
C GLU A 63 0.14 4.39 -6.01
N ILE A 64 0.61 3.14 -5.96
CA ILE A 64 1.37 2.59 -4.80
C ILE A 64 2.66 3.40 -4.51
N LEU A 65 3.28 3.94 -5.54
CA LEU A 65 4.50 4.76 -5.40
C LEU A 65 4.22 6.25 -5.16
N GLN A 66 2.95 6.68 -5.19
CA GLN A 66 2.57 8.05 -4.90
C GLN A 66 2.11 8.14 -3.44
N PRO A 67 2.81 8.91 -2.59
CA PRO A 67 2.37 9.08 -1.22
C PRO A 67 1.06 9.85 -1.17
N PHE A 68 0.09 9.34 -0.43
CA PHE A 68 -1.15 10.06 -0.16
C PHE A 68 -0.85 11.30 0.70
N ASN A 69 -0.80 12.48 0.08
CA ASN A 69 -0.43 13.74 0.72
C ASN A 69 -1.55 14.80 0.64
N PRO A 70 -2.50 14.80 1.59
CA PRO A 70 -3.63 15.72 1.60
C PRO A 70 -3.26 17.20 1.58
N GLN A 71 -2.13 17.57 2.21
CA GLN A 71 -1.66 18.95 2.24
C GLN A 71 -1.23 19.40 0.83
N GLU A 72 -0.47 18.57 0.13
CA GLU A 72 -0.05 18.86 -1.24
C GLU A 72 -1.25 18.91 -2.19
N MET A 73 -2.24 18.04 -2.00
CA MET A 73 -3.47 18.07 -2.80
C MET A 73 -4.22 19.41 -2.66
N LEU A 74 -4.41 19.91 -1.43
CA LEU A 74 -5.01 21.24 -1.19
C LEU A 74 -4.15 22.37 -1.78
N ASN A 75 -2.83 22.29 -1.63
CA ASN A 75 -1.92 23.31 -2.16
C ASN A 75 -1.98 23.37 -3.70
N LYS A 76 -2.04 22.22 -4.38
CA LYS A 76 -2.18 22.13 -5.84
C LYS A 76 -3.55 22.57 -6.35
N SER A 77 -4.62 22.29 -5.60
CA SER A 77 -5.98 22.72 -5.99
C SER A 77 -6.19 24.22 -5.81
N GLY A 78 -5.41 24.88 -4.93
CA GLY A 78 -5.60 26.29 -4.57
C GLY A 78 -6.85 26.52 -3.73
N GLN A 79 -7.48 25.45 -3.22
CA GLN A 79 -8.72 25.49 -2.46
C GLN A 79 -8.48 25.09 -1.00
N ASN A 80 -9.41 25.46 -0.12
CA ASN A 80 -9.41 25.02 1.28
C ASN A 80 -10.18 23.72 1.50
N ASN A 81 -10.83 23.19 0.47
CA ASN A 81 -11.54 21.93 0.48
C ASN A 81 -11.35 21.18 -0.86
N ILE A 82 -11.36 19.86 -0.80
CA ILE A 82 -11.56 18.96 -1.93
C ILE A 82 -12.69 18.02 -1.51
N ASP A 83 -13.82 18.10 -2.19
CA ASP A 83 -15.05 17.48 -1.72
C ASP A 83 -15.08 15.95 -1.86
N SER A 84 -14.31 15.41 -2.81
CA SER A 84 -14.19 13.98 -3.07
C SER A 84 -12.82 13.64 -3.65
N VAL A 85 -12.15 12.66 -3.04
CA VAL A 85 -10.91 12.02 -3.46
C VAL A 85 -11.09 10.53 -3.30
N ASN A 86 -10.90 9.77 -4.38
CA ASN A 86 -10.99 8.31 -4.37
C ASN A 86 -9.59 7.70 -4.29
N VAL A 87 -9.42 6.71 -3.42
CA VAL A 87 -8.21 5.90 -3.29
C VAL A 87 -8.58 4.44 -3.44
N ILE A 88 -7.87 3.72 -4.30
CA ILE A 88 -8.04 2.27 -4.48
C ILE A 88 -7.13 1.56 -3.46
N GLY A 89 -7.74 0.92 -2.47
CA GLY A 89 -6.99 0.21 -1.42
C GLY A 89 -6.76 -1.27 -1.71
N ALA A 90 -7.57 -1.87 -2.58
CA ALA A 90 -7.42 -3.26 -3.01
C ALA A 90 -8.06 -3.49 -4.38
N CYS A 91 -7.54 -4.46 -5.11
CA CYS A 91 -8.12 -4.96 -6.34
C CYS A 91 -8.18 -6.49 -6.31
N VAL A 92 -9.27 -7.06 -6.84
CA VAL A 92 -9.40 -8.49 -7.14
C VAL A 92 -9.86 -8.59 -8.58
N GLU A 93 -9.10 -9.29 -9.40
CA GLU A 93 -9.40 -9.46 -10.81
C GLU A 93 -9.45 -10.92 -11.24
N SER A 94 -10.08 -11.13 -12.37
CA SER A 94 -10.08 -12.35 -13.15
C SER A 94 -9.96 -11.97 -14.62
N GLU A 95 -9.93 -12.95 -15.52
CA GLU A 95 -9.87 -12.69 -16.97
C GLU A 95 -11.00 -11.77 -17.48
N SER A 96 -12.17 -11.80 -16.83
CA SER A 96 -13.38 -11.11 -17.33
C SER A 96 -13.99 -10.09 -16.38
N LYS A 97 -13.56 -10.06 -15.13
CA LYS A 97 -14.17 -9.26 -14.07
C LYS A 97 -13.12 -8.64 -13.17
N GLU A 98 -13.42 -7.43 -12.70
CA GLU A 98 -12.59 -6.69 -11.77
C GLU A 98 -13.45 -6.03 -10.68
N ASP A 99 -13.04 -6.22 -9.42
CA ASP A 99 -13.64 -5.59 -8.25
C ASP A 99 -12.56 -4.79 -7.52
N ARG A 100 -12.86 -3.52 -7.20
CA ARG A 100 -11.95 -2.61 -6.49
C ARG A 100 -12.53 -2.20 -5.17
N PHE A 101 -11.72 -2.19 -4.12
CA PHE A 101 -12.09 -1.56 -2.85
C PHE A 101 -11.69 -0.08 -2.89
N VAL A 102 -12.68 0.79 -3.07
CA VAL A 102 -12.47 2.23 -3.20
C VAL A 102 -12.86 2.90 -1.89
N SER A 103 -12.00 3.78 -1.38
CA SER A 103 -12.31 4.68 -0.28
C SER A 103 -12.37 6.12 -0.76
N GLU A 104 -13.47 6.79 -0.45
CA GLU A 104 -13.72 8.18 -0.77
C GLU A 104 -13.47 9.05 0.46
N PHE A 105 -12.72 10.14 0.26
CA PHE A 105 -12.40 11.10 1.30
C PHE A 105 -12.76 12.52 0.87
N ARG A 106 -13.10 13.34 1.85
CA ARG A 106 -13.07 14.80 1.75
C ARG A 106 -11.81 15.31 2.43
N ILE A 107 -11.13 16.27 1.82
CA ILE A 107 -9.95 16.90 2.41
C ILE A 107 -10.27 18.36 2.71
N ILE A 108 -9.99 18.82 3.93
CA ILE A 108 -10.26 20.18 4.37
C ILE A 108 -9.06 20.82 5.06
N ARG A 109 -8.85 22.11 4.83
CA ARG A 109 -7.95 22.94 5.62
C ARG A 109 -8.69 23.40 6.89
N PRO A 110 -8.18 23.11 8.10
CA PRO A 110 -8.84 23.51 9.34
C PRO A 110 -9.05 25.01 9.41
N GLN A 111 -10.28 25.44 9.68
CA GLN A 111 -10.57 26.83 10.04
C GLN A 111 -10.40 26.95 11.56
N ILE A 112 -9.60 27.92 12.02
CA ILE A 112 -9.48 28.23 13.44
C ILE A 112 -9.92 29.67 13.72
N PRO A 113 -10.34 29.99 14.96
CA PRO A 113 -10.73 31.35 15.33
C PRO A 113 -9.64 32.39 15.05
N GLN A 114 -10.02 33.57 14.58
CA GLN A 114 -9.09 34.67 14.27
C GLN A 114 -8.30 35.17 15.50
N ASN A 115 -8.80 34.92 16.72
CA ASN A 115 -8.12 35.26 17.97
C ASN A 115 -7.19 34.13 18.50
N ALA A 116 -7.03 33.03 17.76
CA ALA A 116 -6.09 31.98 18.13
C ALA A 116 -4.64 32.51 18.09
N PRO A 117 -3.74 31.99 18.95
CA PRO A 117 -2.32 32.33 18.90
C PRO A 117 -1.72 32.13 17.50
N LEU A 118 -0.84 33.04 17.07
CA LEU A 118 -0.15 32.99 15.77
C LEU A 118 0.44 31.61 15.40
N PRO A 119 1.09 30.86 16.32
CA PRO A 119 1.60 29.52 16.00
C PRO A 119 0.52 28.55 15.53
N LEU A 120 -0.67 28.58 16.16
CA LEU A 120 -1.81 27.74 15.78
C LEU A 120 -2.38 28.15 14.41
N GLN A 121 -2.44 29.46 14.13
CA GLN A 121 -2.88 29.98 12.83
C GLN A 121 -1.99 29.50 11.68
N ILE A 122 -0.68 29.57 11.88
CA ILE A 122 0.29 29.07 10.91
C ILE A 122 0.09 27.56 10.71
N GLN A 123 -0.02 26.78 11.79
CA GLN A 123 -0.23 25.34 11.70
C GLN A 123 -1.52 24.96 10.96
N ALA A 124 -2.63 25.64 11.23
CA ALA A 124 -3.91 25.42 10.55
C ALA A 124 -3.84 25.80 9.06
N SER A 125 -3.11 26.88 8.73
CA SER A 125 -2.95 27.36 7.36
C SER A 125 -2.17 26.42 6.45
N ILE A 126 -1.41 25.48 7.02
CA ILE A 126 -0.66 24.46 6.28
C ILE A 126 -1.20 23.04 6.53
N GLY A 127 -2.03 22.84 7.54
CA GLY A 127 -2.64 21.55 7.89
C GLY A 127 -3.67 21.07 6.87
N ALA A 128 -3.91 19.76 6.86
CA ALA A 128 -4.99 19.11 6.13
C ALA A 128 -5.65 18.08 7.03
N VAL A 129 -6.98 18.02 7.00
CA VAL A 129 -7.78 17.00 7.68
C VAL A 129 -8.47 16.17 6.61
N VAL A 130 -8.33 14.85 6.74
CA VAL A 130 -8.96 13.87 5.86
C VAL A 130 -10.20 13.33 6.56
N VAL A 131 -11.35 13.49 5.93
CA VAL A 131 -12.64 13.02 6.43
C VAL A 131 -13.10 11.86 5.54
N PRO A 132 -13.19 10.62 6.05
CA PRO A 132 -13.72 9.52 5.26
C PRO A 132 -15.21 9.75 4.97
N LEU A 133 -15.62 9.53 3.72
CA LEU A 133 -17.00 9.66 3.27
C LEU A 133 -17.65 8.29 3.10
N SER A 134 -16.99 7.42 2.33
CA SER A 134 -17.48 6.08 2.05
C SER A 134 -16.32 5.13 1.74
N SER A 135 -16.54 3.83 1.91
CA SER A 135 -15.62 2.80 1.44
C SER A 135 -16.42 1.58 1.03
N GLY A 136 -16.02 0.92 -0.06
CA GLY A 136 -16.69 -0.30 -0.49
C GLY A 136 -16.11 -0.93 -1.75
N TRP A 137 -16.53 -2.17 -1.98
CA TRP A 137 -16.25 -2.88 -3.23
C TRP A 137 -17.11 -2.33 -4.36
N GLN A 138 -16.47 -2.03 -5.48
CA GLN A 138 -17.09 -1.57 -6.72
C GLN A 138 -16.69 -2.52 -7.85
N THR A 139 -17.69 -3.06 -8.56
CA THR A 139 -17.45 -3.83 -9.78
C THR A 139 -17.25 -2.87 -10.95
N ILE A 140 -16.13 -3.00 -11.65
CA ILE A 140 -15.75 -2.09 -12.75
C ILE A 140 -16.14 -2.65 -14.12
N ARG A 141 -16.13 -3.99 -14.27
CA ARG A 141 -16.50 -4.72 -15.49
C ARG A 141 -17.16 -6.05 -15.17
#